data_AF-F4B536-F1
#
_entry.id   AF-F4B536-F1
#
_cell.length_a   1.000
_cell.length_b   1.000
_cell.length_c   1.000
_cell.angle_alpha   90.00
_cell.angle_beta   90.00
_cell.angle_gamma   90.00
#
_symmetry.space_group_name_H-M   'P 1'
#
loop_
_entity.id
_entity.type
_entity.pdbx_description
1 polymer ?
#
loop_
_entity_poly.entity_id
_entity_poly.type
_entity_poly.pdbx_seq_one_letter_code
_entity_poly.pdbx_strand_id
1 'polypeptide(L)' 'MDAKDKVMSSEIKSKIVLTLKKEGKLSFKDIKDLVGISTDTLKLQLADLIADGVIKKCKGKYELTEIGEEIGELLLKRNY' A
#
# COMPACT_ATOMS: atom_id res chain seq x y z
N MET A 1 -17.75 -1.60 -1.81
CA MET A 1 -16.68 -1.89 -0.84
C MET A 1 -15.54 -0.97 -1.18
N ASP A 2 -15.34 0.05 -0.36
CA ASP A 2 -14.36 1.10 -0.59
C ASP A 2 -12.93 0.57 -0.40
N ALA A 3 -12.01 1.09 -1.21
CA ALA A 3 -10.57 0.87 -1.12
C ALA A 3 -10.05 0.86 0.32
N LYS A 4 -10.51 1.83 1.11
CA LYS A 4 -10.15 2.03 2.51
C LYS A 4 -10.53 0.85 3.40
N ASP A 5 -11.73 0.30 3.22
CA ASP A 5 -12.21 -0.83 4.02
C ASP A 5 -11.41 -2.10 3.72
N LYS A 6 -11.14 -2.35 2.43
CA LYS A 6 -10.26 -3.44 2.00
C LYS A 6 -8.84 -3.32 2.56
N VAL A 7 -8.27 -2.11 2.56
CA VAL A 7 -6.92 -1.87 3.09
C VAL A 7 -6.91 -2.08 4.61
N MET A 8 -7.93 -1.57 5.30
CA MET A 8 -8.07 -1.73 6.75
C MET A 8 -8.33 -3.18 7.18
N SER A 9 -9.05 -3.98 6.39
CA SER A 9 -9.29 -5.39 6.70
C SER A 9 -8.07 -6.29 6.44
N SER A 10 -7.13 -5.88 5.57
CA SER A 10 -5.94 -6.67 5.24
C SER A 10 -4.69 -6.08 5.88
N GLU A 11 -4.11 -6.79 6.85
CA GLU A 11 -2.82 -6.43 7.46
C GLU A 11 -1.73 -6.17 6.42
N ILE A 12 -1.69 -6.98 5.37
CA ILE A 12 -0.73 -6.84 4.26
C ILE A 12 -0.89 -5.49 3.55
N LYS A 13 -2.12 -5.11 3.19
CA LYS A 13 -2.38 -3.85 2.48
C LYS A 13 -2.07 -2.66 3.35
N SER A 14 -2.51 -2.70 4.61
CA SER A 14 -2.18 -1.68 5.61
C SER A 14 -0.68 -1.51 5.75
N LYS A 15 0.07 -2.62 5.82
CA LYS A 15 1.53 -2.61 5.89
C LYS A 15 2.16 -2.00 4.63
N ILE A 16 1.73 -2.38 3.43
CA ILE A 16 2.22 -1.77 2.17
C ILE A 16 2.00 -0.25 2.17
N VAL A 17 0.79 0.20 2.52
CA VAL A 17 0.43 1.62 2.54
C VAL A 17 1.25 2.39 3.58
N LEU A 18 1.37 1.86 4.80
CA LEU A 18 2.20 2.47 5.86
C LEU A 18 3.68 2.53 5.47
N THR A 19 4.20 1.46 4.87
CA THR A 19 5.58 1.39 4.41
C THR A 19 5.84 2.41 3.30
N LEU A 20 4.95 2.51 2.30
CA LEU A 20 5.03 3.56 1.28
C LEU A 20 4.84 4.96 1.87
N LYS A 21 4.03 5.14 2.92
CA LYS A 21 3.87 6.44 3.57
C LYS A 21 5.13 6.87 4.31
N LYS A 22 5.84 5.91 4.92
CA LYS A 22 7.06 6.17 5.67
C LYS A 22 8.29 6.39 4.78
N GLU A 23 8.44 5.57 3.74
CA GLU A 23 9.61 5.60 2.83
C GLU A 23 9.35 6.45 1.56
N GLY A 24 8.10 6.74 1.25
CA GLY A 24 7.68 7.44 0.03
C GLY A 24 7.61 6.51 -1.18
N LYS A 25 8.69 6.43 -1.96
CA LYS A 25 8.69 5.74 -3.27
C LYS A 25 9.51 4.46 -3.22
N LEU A 26 8.84 3.31 -3.28
CA LEU A 26 9.50 2.00 -3.16
C LEU A 26 9.33 1.15 -4.41
N SER A 27 10.32 0.31 -4.70
CA SER A 27 10.23 -0.63 -5.82
C SER A 27 9.48 -1.88 -5.40
N PHE A 28 9.01 -2.66 -6.37
CA PHE A 28 8.35 -3.94 -6.11
C PHE A 28 9.19 -4.86 -5.18
N LYS A 29 10.52 -4.90 -5.39
CA LYS A 29 11.44 -5.68 -4.55
C LYS A 29 11.48 -5.18 -3.10
N ASP A 30 11.58 -3.87 -2.90
CA ASP A 30 11.66 -3.27 -1.57
C ASP A 30 10.38 -3.54 -0.77
N ILE A 31 9.21 -3.33 -1.41
CA ILE A 31 7.92 -3.62 -0.77
C ILE A 31 7.81 -5.11 -0.41
N LYS A 32 8.28 -6.01 -1.30
CA LYS A 32 8.28 -7.45 -1.03
C LYS A 32 9.11 -7.79 0.19
N ASP A 33 10.29 -7.21 0.29
CA ASP A 33 11.24 -7.45 1.37
C ASP A 33 10.72 -6.89 2.71
N LEU A 34 10.24 -5.64 2.70
CA LEU A 34 9.72 -4.95 3.88
C LEU A 34 8.42 -5.56 4.42
N VAL A 35 7.53 -5.97 3.53
CA VAL A 35 6.24 -6.55 3.91
C VAL A 35 6.41 -8.03 4.27
N GLY A 36 7.35 -8.72 3.63
CA GLY A 36 7.72 -10.11 3.91
C GLY A 36 6.73 -11.13 3.32
N ILE A 37 6.18 -10.87 2.14
CA ILE A 37 5.12 -11.70 1.53
C ILE A 37 5.54 -12.33 0.19
N SER A 38 4.81 -13.38 -0.19
CA SER A 38 4.98 -14.04 -1.48
C SER A 38 4.76 -13.10 -2.67
N THR A 39 5.51 -13.33 -3.74
CA THR A 39 5.49 -12.52 -4.97
C THR A 39 4.09 -12.42 -5.58
N ASP A 40 3.36 -13.54 -5.60
CA ASP A 40 2.00 -13.63 -6.15
C ASP A 40 1.01 -12.81 -5.33
N THR A 41 1.06 -12.97 -4.00
CA THR A 41 0.26 -12.17 -3.07
C THR A 41 0.57 -10.69 -3.26
N LEU A 42 1.84 -10.29 -3.33
CA LEU A 42 2.21 -8.88 -3.50
C LEU A 42 1.68 -8.30 -4.80
N LYS A 43 1.78 -9.03 -5.92
CA LYS A 43 1.22 -8.59 -7.20
C LYS A 43 -0.28 -8.36 -7.11
N LEU A 44 -1.01 -9.29 -6.48
CA LEU A 44 -2.45 -9.18 -6.29
C LEU A 44 -2.82 -7.96 -5.43
N GLN A 45 -2.12 -7.76 -4.32
CA GLN A 45 -2.35 -6.61 -3.43
C GLN A 45 -2.02 -5.29 -4.11
N LEU A 46 -0.88 -5.19 -4.80
CA LEU A 46 -0.51 -3.97 -5.53
C LEU A 46 -1.49 -3.68 -6.66
N ALA A 47 -1.94 -4.70 -7.40
CA ALA A 47 -2.93 -4.52 -8.46
C ALA A 47 -4.26 -4.00 -7.90
N ASP A 48 -4.73 -4.56 -6.78
CA ASP A 48 -5.94 -4.09 -6.10
C ASP A 48 -5.76 -2.65 -5.60
N LEU A 49 -4.64 -2.32 -4.93
CA LEU A 49 -4.33 -0.96 -4.47
C LEU A 49 -4.24 0.06 -5.62
N ILE A 50 -3.76 -0.35 -6.81
CA ILE A 50 -3.73 0.51 -8.00
C ILE A 50 -5.13 0.69 -8.56
N ALA A 51 -5.92 -0.39 -8.63
CA ALA A 51 -7.30 -0.35 -9.13
C ALA A 51 -8.19 0.52 -8.24
N ASP A 52 -7.97 0.45 -6.94
CA ASP A 52 -8.60 1.27 -5.91
C ASP A 52 -8.04 2.72 -5.87
N GLY A 53 -7.02 3.04 -6.66
CA GLY A 53 -6.45 4.38 -6.77
C GLY A 53 -5.62 4.82 -5.57
N VAL A 54 -5.22 3.90 -4.69
CA VAL A 54 -4.47 4.12 -3.44
C VAL A 54 -2.98 4.33 -3.72
N ILE A 55 -2.42 3.59 -4.67
CA ILE A 55 -1.03 3.73 -5.09
C ILE A 55 -0.96 3.88 -6.61
N LYS A 56 0.09 4.52 -7.09
CA LYS A 56 0.40 4.60 -8.52
C LYS A 56 1.81 4.10 -8.78
N LYS A 57 2.00 3.51 -9.96
CA LYS A 57 3.32 3.05 -10.42
C LYS A 57 3.95 4.14 -11.30
N CYS A 58 5.06 4.71 -10.85
CA CYS A 58 5.82 5.72 -11.57
C CYS A 58 7.27 5.25 -11.79
N LYS A 59 7.71 5.16 -13.06
CA LYS A 59 9.08 4.77 -13.46
C LYS A 59 9.62 3.50 -12.76
N GLY A 60 8.76 2.50 -12.55
CA GLY A 60 9.13 1.23 -11.91
C GLY A 60 9.10 1.23 -10.37
N LYS A 61 8.77 2.36 -9.75
CA LYS A 61 8.51 2.50 -8.31
C LYS A 61 7.01 2.68 -8.07
N TYR A 62 6.57 2.38 -6.87
CA TYR A 62 5.23 2.63 -6.37
C TYR A 62 5.29 3.82 -5.43
N GLU A 63 4.30 4.69 -5.53
CA GLU A 63 4.13 5.85 -4.66
C GLU A 63 2.66 5.96 -4.28
N LEU A 64 2.40 6.53 -3.10
CA LEU A 64 1.03 6.81 -2.68
C LEU A 64 0.43 7.92 -3.53
N THR A 65 -0.87 7.80 -3.78
CA THR A 65 -1.71 8.88 -4.31
C THR A 65 -2.31 9.66 -3.13
N GLU A 66 -3.05 10.73 -3.42
CA GLU A 66 -3.82 11.47 -2.40
C GLU A 66 -4.69 10.53 -1.55
N ILE A 67 -5.40 9.59 -2.19
CA ILE A 67 -6.23 8.59 -1.52
C ILE A 67 -5.38 7.70 -0.61
N GLY A 68 -4.22 7.25 -1.08
CA GLY A 68 -3.33 6.43 -0.28
C GLY A 68 -2.70 7.16 0.89
N GLU A 69 -2.40 8.45 0.73
CA GLU A 69 -1.91 9.29 1.81
C GLU A 69 -2.96 9.49 2.90
N GLU A 70 -4.21 9.75 2.53
CA GLU A 70 -5.33 9.83 3.48
C GLU A 70 -5.53 8.51 4.21
N ILE A 71 -5.59 7.39 3.48
CA ILE A 71 -5.75 6.05 4.08
C ILE A 71 -4.58 5.76 5.03
N GLY A 72 -3.34 6.03 4.61
CA GLY A 72 -2.16 5.85 5.44
C GLY A 72 -2.20 6.72 6.71
N GLU A 73 -2.71 7.95 6.63
CA GLU A 73 -2.91 8.79 7.81
C GLU A 73 -3.96 8.24 8.77
N LEU A 74 -5.07 7.78 8.22
CA LEU A 74 -6.16 7.20 9.00
C LEU A 74 -5.73 5.90 9.69
N LEU A 75 -4.89 5.10 9.01
CA LEU A 75 -4.26 3.92 9.61
C LEU A 75 -3.35 4.31 10.78
N LEU A 76 -2.51 5.33 10.61
CA LEU A 76 -1.64 5.85 11.68
C LEU A 76 -2.46 6.34 12.88
N LYS A 77 -3.52 7.14 12.63
CA LYS A 77 -4.39 7.71 13.67
C LYS A 77 -5.21 6.67 14.42
N ARG A 78 -5.54 5.52 13.81
CA ARG A 78 -6.31 4.45 14.44
C ARG A 78 -5.46 3.51 15.30
N ASN A 79 -4.14 3.53 15.10
CA ASN A 79 -3.19 2.63 15.76
C ASN A 79 -2.42 3.31 16.92
N TYR A 80 -2.83 4.53 17.31
CA TYR A 80 -2.38 5.34 18.45
C TYR A 80 -3.59 5.79 19.25
#